data_AF-A0A3B8NL58-F1
#
_entry.id   AF-A0A3B8NL58-F1
#
_cell.length_a   1.000
_cell.length_b   1.000
_cell.length_c   1.000
_cell.angle_alpha   90.00
_cell.angle_beta   90.00
_cell.angle_gamma   90.00
#
_symmetry.space_group_name_H-M   'P 1'
#
loop_
_entity.id
_entity.type
_entity.pdbx_description
1 polymer ?
#
loop_
_entity_poly.entity_id
_entity_poly.type
_entity_poly.pdbx_seq_one_letter_code
_entity_poly.pdbx_strand_id
1 'polypeptide(L)'
;MNRYSSAVIDHFQNPRNWGKLEDADGVAVLGESCGDVFKFYVKIRNNRLVKVRYQNRGCPAAIACCSMDPVLAEGKPIWEALQITNEDVEK
;
A
#
# COMPACT_ATOMS: atom_id res chain seq x y z
N MET A 1 9.31 -25.45 -2.34
CA MET A 1 9.07 -24.27 -3.19
C MET A 1 8.06 -23.39 -2.48
N ASN A 2 8.51 -22.32 -1.83
CA ASN A 2 7.59 -21.28 -1.37
C ASN A 2 7.56 -20.23 -2.50
N ARG A 3 6.42 -20.10 -3.20
CA ARG A 3 6.27 -19.17 -4.34
C ARG A 3 6.23 -17.70 -3.91
N TYR A 4 6.13 -17.44 -2.61
CA TYR A 4 6.08 -16.11 -2.02
C TYR A 4 7.09 -16.00 -0.89
N SER A 5 7.64 -14.80 -0.70
CA SER A 5 8.50 -14.48 0.44
C SER A 5 7.71 -14.57 1.75
N SER A 6 8.41 -14.76 2.86
CA SER A 6 7.78 -14.73 4.19
C SER A 6 7.11 -13.39 4.46
N ALA A 7 7.67 -12.30 3.93
CA ALA A 7 7.09 -10.96 4.05
C ALA A 7 5.73 -10.87 3.35
N VAL A 8 5.63 -11.34 2.10
CA VAL A 8 4.36 -11.35 1.36
C VAL A 8 3.28 -12.16 2.08
N ILE A 9 3.64 -13.34 2.62
CA ILE A 9 2.71 -14.18 3.38
C ILE A 9 2.23 -13.46 4.65
N ASP A 10 3.15 -12.84 5.39
CA ASP A 10 2.79 -12.11 6.61
C ASP A 10 1.89 -10.90 6.30
N HIS A 11 2.17 -10.14 5.25
CA HIS A 11 1.35 -8.99 4.87
C HIS A 11 -0.04 -9.37 4.36
N PHE A 12 -0.21 -10.59 3.81
CA PHE A 12 -1.51 -11.15 3.50
C PHE A 12 -2.28 -11.55 4.76
N GLN A 13 -1.63 -12.23 5.71
CA GLN A 13 -2.26 -12.73 6.93
C GLN A 13 -2.53 -11.61 7.96
N ASN A 14 -1.63 -10.62 8.02
CA ASN A 14 -1.63 -9.51 8.96
C ASN A 14 -1.53 -8.18 8.21
N PRO A 15 -2.60 -7.77 7.48
CA PRO A 15 -2.57 -6.55 6.69
C PRO A 15 -2.33 -5.33 7.57
N ARG A 16 -1.30 -4.56 7.22
CA ARG A 16 -0.95 -3.30 7.90
C ARG A 16 -1.71 -2.15 7.26
N ASN A 17 -1.88 -1.04 7.97
CA ASN A 17 -2.41 0.21 7.43
C ASN A 17 -3.77 0.14 6.72
N TRP A 18 -4.55 -0.91 6.98
CA TRP A 18 -5.90 -1.05 6.45
C TRP A 18 -6.88 -0.07 7.13
N GLY A 19 -7.74 0.56 6.34
CA GLY A 19 -8.79 1.45 6.81
C GLY A 19 -8.89 2.77 6.05
N LYS A 20 -9.86 3.57 6.44
CA LYS A 20 -10.02 4.94 5.93
C LYS A 20 -9.14 5.92 6.70
N LEU A 21 -8.79 7.01 6.04
CA LEU A 21 -8.25 8.19 6.68
C LEU A 21 -9.17 9.37 6.35
N GLU A 22 -9.99 9.78 7.32
CA GLU A 22 -11.05 10.78 7.11
C GLU A 22 -10.48 12.17 6.80
N ASP A 23 -9.34 12.51 7.39
CA ASP A 23 -8.66 13.78 7.22
C ASP A 23 -7.54 13.72 6.17
N ALA A 24 -7.62 12.80 5.21
CA ALA A 24 -6.62 12.64 4.17
C ALA A 24 -6.48 13.93 3.33
N ASP A 25 -5.24 14.30 3.01
CA ASP A 25 -4.95 15.41 2.11
C ASP A 25 -5.07 14.97 0.63
N GLY A 26 -5.02 13.65 0.35
CA GLY A 26 -5.19 13.08 -0.97
C GLY A 26 -5.83 11.68 -0.93
N VAL A 27 -6.64 11.38 -1.95
CA VAL A 27 -7.32 10.08 -2.10
C VAL A 27 -7.22 9.65 -3.56
N ALA A 28 -6.85 8.39 -3.78
CA ALA A 28 -6.84 7.76 -5.10
C ALA A 28 -7.68 6.49 -5.10
N VAL A 29 -8.43 6.26 -6.17
CA VAL A 29 -9.19 5.02 -6.41
C VAL A 29 -8.72 4.45 -7.74
N LEU A 30 -8.34 3.18 -7.72
CA LEU A 30 -7.83 2.44 -8.88
C LEU A 30 -8.64 1.16 -9.03
N GLY A 31 -8.93 0.77 -10.26
CA GLY A 31 -9.61 -0.47 -10.56
C GLY A 31 -8.90 -1.18 -11.70
N GLU A 32 -8.75 -2.49 -11.58
CA GLU A 32 -8.16 -3.34 -12.61
C GLU A 32 -9.20 -4.18 -13.34
N SER A 33 -8.86 -4.61 -14.55
CA SER A 33 -9.73 -5.44 -15.39
C SER A 33 -10.06 -6.81 -14.78
N CYS A 34 -9.24 -7.29 -13.82
CA CYS A 34 -9.49 -8.51 -13.07
C CYS A 34 -10.59 -8.35 -11.99
N GLY A 35 -11.05 -7.12 -11.74
CA GLY A 35 -12.05 -6.80 -10.72
C GLY A 35 -11.47 -6.34 -9.38
N ASP A 36 -10.14 -6.29 -9.25
CA ASP A 36 -9.48 -5.75 -8.07
C ASP A 36 -9.68 -4.22 -8.02
N VAL A 37 -10.05 -3.71 -6.85
CA VAL A 37 -10.28 -2.29 -6.61
C VAL A 37 -9.48 -1.85 -5.40
N PHE A 38 -8.73 -0.77 -5.58
CA PHE A 38 -7.85 -0.18 -4.57
C PHE A 38 -8.28 1.24 -4.26
N LYS A 39 -8.16 1.62 -3.00
CA LYS A 39 -8.38 2.97 -2.55
C LYS A 39 -7.31 3.36 -1.54
N PHE A 40 -6.48 4.33 -1.90
CA PHE A 40 -5.43 4.84 -1.04
C PHE A 40 -5.78 6.23 -0.50
N TYR A 41 -5.35 6.49 0.72
CA TYR A 41 -5.51 7.75 1.42
C TYR A 41 -4.13 8.19 1.93
N VAL A 42 -3.76 9.44 1.67
CA VAL A 42 -2.46 9.99 2.09
C VAL A 42 -2.64 11.26 2.91
N LYS A 43 -1.80 11.42 3.93
CA LYS A 43 -1.59 12.65 4.68
C LYS A 43 -0.19 13.15 4.41
N ILE A 44 -0.06 14.43 4.04
CA ILE A 44 1.19 15.05 3.64
C ILE A 44 1.50 16.21 4.57
N ARG A 45 2.73 16.23 5.10
CA ARG A 45 3.27 17.39 5.84
C ARG A 45 4.71 17.60 5.43
N ASN A 46 5.08 18.86 5.15
CA ASN A 46 6.43 19.24 4.75
C ASN A 46 7.00 18.35 3.63
N ASN A 47 6.19 18.09 2.60
CA ASN A 47 6.53 17.25 1.45
C ASN A 47 6.86 15.77 1.77
N ARG A 48 6.38 15.26 2.92
CA ARG A 48 6.53 13.86 3.34
C ARG A 48 5.18 13.21 3.59
N LEU A 49 5.08 11.92 3.29
CA LEU A 49 3.91 11.09 3.58
C LEU A 49 3.91 10.74 5.08
N VAL A 50 3.16 11.47 5.90
CA VAL A 50 3.12 11.22 7.35
C VAL A 50 2.15 10.12 7.74
N LYS A 51 1.20 9.79 6.86
CA LYS A 51 0.27 8.68 7.04
C LYS A 51 -0.25 8.22 5.68
N VAL A 52 -0.30 6.92 5.49
CA VAL A 52 -0.81 6.25 4.31
C VAL A 52 -1.72 5.12 4.80
N ARG A 53 -2.97 5.15 4.36
CA ARG A 53 -3.96 4.09 4.64
C ARG A 53 -4.55 3.61 3.33
N TYR A 54 -5.06 2.39 3.32
CA TYR A 54 -5.76 1.89 2.14
C TYR A 54 -6.97 1.05 2.52
N GLN A 55 -7.84 0.89 1.53
CA GLN A 55 -8.85 -0.14 1.50
C GLN A 55 -8.77 -0.77 0.13
N ASN A 56 -8.88 -2.09 0.06
CA ASN A 56 -8.96 -2.78 -1.21
C ASN A 56 -9.98 -3.91 -1.14
N ARG A 57 -10.39 -4.33 -2.32
CA ARG A 57 -11.04 -5.61 -2.56
C ARG A 57 -10.29 -6.21 -3.74
N GLY A 58 -9.49 -7.24 -3.48
CA GLY A 58 -8.74 -7.88 -4.55
C GLY A 58 -8.27 -9.28 -4.17
N CYS A 59 -7.48 -9.87 -5.05
CA CYS A 59 -6.91 -11.19 -4.81
C CYS A 59 -5.90 -11.18 -3.63
N PRO A 60 -5.56 -12.36 -3.05
CA PRO A 60 -4.62 -12.45 -1.94
C PRO A 60 -3.28 -11.73 -2.17
N ALA A 61 -2.73 -11.83 -3.39
CA ALA A 61 -1.50 -11.16 -3.77
C ALA A 61 -1.67 -9.63 -3.72
N ALA A 62 -2.77 -9.11 -4.25
CA ALA A 62 -3.06 -7.69 -4.23
C ALA A 62 -3.26 -7.14 -2.80
N ILE A 63 -3.84 -7.94 -1.90
CA ILE A 63 -3.92 -7.61 -0.46
C ILE A 63 -2.53 -7.50 0.16
N ALA A 64 -1.63 -8.46 -0.12
CA ALA A 64 -0.27 -8.42 0.40
C ALA A 64 0.50 -7.19 -0.10
N CYS A 65 0.43 -6.90 -1.40
CA CYS A 65 1.11 -5.73 -1.98
C CYS A 65 0.61 -4.42 -1.38
N CYS A 66 -0.73 -4.22 -1.35
CA CYS A 66 -1.30 -3.00 -0.76
C CYS A 66 -1.03 -2.87 0.75
N SER A 67 -0.79 -3.97 1.45
CA SER A 67 -0.37 -3.97 2.85
C SER A 67 1.08 -3.52 3.03
N MET A 68 1.93 -3.69 2.02
CA MET A 68 3.35 -3.35 2.04
C MET A 68 3.60 -1.90 1.59
N ASP A 69 2.91 -1.40 0.55
CA ASP A 69 3.14 -0.06 0.00
C ASP A 69 3.11 1.07 1.07
N PRO A 70 2.12 1.12 1.99
CA PRO A 70 2.08 2.15 3.03
C PRO A 70 3.26 2.07 4.00
N VAL A 71 3.72 0.86 4.30
CA VAL A 71 4.85 0.63 5.21
C VAL A 71 6.14 1.15 4.59
N LEU A 72 6.31 0.94 3.29
CA LEU A 72 7.45 1.46 2.54
C LEU A 72 7.36 2.98 2.35
N ALA A 73 6.16 3.52 2.14
CA ALA A 73 5.96 4.92 1.79
C ALA A 73 5.88 5.88 2.99
N GLU A 74 5.35 5.45 4.14
CA GLU A 74 5.22 6.31 5.33
C GLU A 74 6.59 6.81 5.81
N GLY A 75 6.66 8.11 6.09
CA GLY A 75 7.89 8.81 6.47
C GLY A 75 8.76 9.24 5.28
N LYS A 76 8.55 8.74 4.07
CA LYS A 76 9.36 9.19 2.91
C LYS A 76 8.88 10.54 2.36
N PRO A 77 9.79 11.36 1.79
CA PRO A 77 9.42 12.43 0.89
C PRO A 77 8.60 11.90 -0.28
N ILE A 78 7.69 12.71 -0.83
CA ILE A 78 6.82 12.28 -1.94
C ILE A 78 7.62 11.73 -3.12
N TRP A 79 8.72 12.40 -3.49
CA TRP A 79 9.56 11.98 -4.61
C TRP A 79 10.21 10.61 -4.40
N GLU A 80 10.50 10.23 -3.15
CA GLU A 80 11.13 8.95 -2.82
C GLU A 80 10.09 7.83 -2.80
N ALA A 81 8.89 8.12 -2.29
CA ALA A 81 7.76 7.20 -2.33
C ALA A 81 7.34 6.86 -3.77
N LEU A 82 7.50 7.79 -4.71
CA LEU A 82 7.28 7.54 -6.14
C LEU A 82 8.29 6.59 -6.78
N GLN A 83 9.42 6.31 -6.12
CA GLN A 83 10.42 5.37 -6.60
C GLN A 83 10.22 3.95 -6.07
N ILE A 84 9.20 3.70 -5.24
CA ILE A 84 8.89 2.35 -4.74
C ILE A 84 8.48 1.48 -5.93
N THR A 85 9.12 0.32 -6.04
CA THR A 85 8.88 -0.64 -7.13
C THR A 85 8.30 -1.95 -6.59
N ASN A 86 7.80 -2.79 -7.49
CA ASN A 86 7.34 -4.14 -7.13
C ASN A 86 8.46 -4.98 -6.51
N GLU A 87 9.72 -4.79 -6.91
CA GLU A 87 10.87 -5.49 -6.32
C GLU A 87 11.07 -5.11 -4.85
N ASP A 88 10.69 -3.90 -4.44
CA ASP A 88 10.77 -3.47 -3.04
C ASP A 88 9.64 -4.05 -2.19
N VAL A 89 8.52 -4.41 -2.81
CA VAL A 89 7.37 -5.07 -2.18
C VAL A 89 7.61 -6.57 -1.99
N GLU A 90 8.38 -7.21 -2.87
CA GLU A 90 8.63 -8.65 -2.83
C GLU A 90 9.69 -9.08 -1.78
N LYS A 91 10.55 -8.15 -1.34
CA LYS A 91 11.63 -8.39 -0.36
C LYS A 91 11.09 -8.55 1.06
#